data_AF-A0A3B0MVE3-F1
#
_entry.id   AF-A0A3B0MVE3-F1
#
_cell.length_a   1.000
_cell.length_b   1.000
_cell.length_c   1.000
_cell.angle_alpha   90.00
_cell.angle_beta   90.00
_cell.angle_gamma   90.00
#
_symmetry.space_group_name_H-M   'P 1'
#
loop_
_entity.id
_entity.type
_entity.pdbx_description
1 polymer ?
#
loop_
_entity_poly.entity_id
_entity_poly.type
_entity_poly.pdbx_seq_one_letter_code
_entity_poly.pdbx_strand_id
1 'polypeptide(L)'
;MTDEAKIWDLEERFWTQGADSARHMSAKDAVFVFPYPVGILQGEALWREAEVAQRWRSVVMSERHLSQQDNIVALAYRVSAERDDAPIFEALCTSTYLKDDDKWLRLTHQQTLAG
;
A
#
# COMPACT_ATOMS: atom_id res chain seq x y z
N MET A 1 -14.24 9.93 11.90
CA MET A 1 -14.00 8.81 10.96
C MET A 1 -13.96 7.51 11.74
N THR A 2 -14.60 6.46 11.23
CA THR A 2 -14.41 5.08 11.71
C THR A 2 -12.97 4.65 11.46
N ASP A 3 -12.49 3.62 12.16
CA ASP A 3 -11.14 3.10 11.93
C ASP A 3 -11.00 2.53 10.51
N GLU A 4 -12.05 1.90 9.96
CA GLU A 4 -12.11 1.51 8.55
C GLU A 4 -11.86 2.67 7.58
N ALA A 5 -12.55 3.80 7.74
CA ALA A 5 -12.37 4.96 6.87
C ALA A 5 -10.94 5.51 6.93
N LYS A 6 -10.31 5.48 8.13
CA LYS A 6 -8.92 5.91 8.31
C LYS A 6 -7.94 4.97 7.61
N ILE A 7 -8.17 3.66 7.66
CA ILE A 7 -7.30 2.67 7.03
C ILE A 7 -7.34 2.80 5.50
N TRP A 8 -8.53 2.97 4.91
CA TRP A 8 -8.64 3.19 3.47
C TRP A 8 -8.01 4.51 3.02
N ASP A 9 -8.17 5.58 3.81
CA ASP A 9 -7.50 6.85 3.57
C ASP A 9 -5.97 6.73 3.66
N LEU A 10 -5.45 5.97 4.62
CA LEU A 10 -4.01 5.64 4.69
C LEU A 10 -3.56 4.89 3.43
N GLU A 11 -4.31 3.87 3.02
CA GLU A 11 -3.98 3.09 1.82
C GLU A 11 -3.99 3.97 0.57
N GLU A 12 -4.96 4.85 0.38
CA GLU A 12 -5.01 5.79 -0.74
C GLU A 12 -3.80 6.75 -0.75
N ARG A 13 -3.43 7.24 0.44
CA ARG A 13 -2.25 8.11 0.60
C ARG A 13 -0.95 7.38 0.30
N PHE A 14 -0.86 6.07 0.55
CA PHE A 14 0.28 5.25 0.15
C PHE A 14 0.51 5.25 -1.36
N TRP A 15 -0.56 5.26 -2.16
CA TRP A 15 -0.45 5.33 -3.61
C TRP A 15 -0.07 6.74 -4.11
N THR A 16 -0.57 7.78 -3.45
CA THR A 16 -0.57 9.14 -4.02
C THR A 16 0.47 10.10 -3.42
N GLN A 17 0.95 9.88 -2.19
CA GLN A 17 1.82 10.83 -1.48
C GLN A 17 3.32 10.55 -1.60
N GLY A 18 3.72 9.53 -2.35
CA GLY A 18 5.13 9.21 -2.65
C GLY A 18 5.92 8.62 -1.48
N ALA A 19 7.21 8.36 -1.74
CA ALA A 19 8.08 7.55 -0.87
C ALA A 19 8.25 8.08 0.57
N ASP A 20 8.40 9.39 0.74
CA ASP A 20 8.63 9.97 2.07
C ASP A 20 7.41 9.78 2.98
N SER A 21 6.20 9.99 2.46
CA SER A 21 4.97 9.73 3.22
C SER A 21 4.81 8.23 3.49
N ALA A 22 5.01 7.40 2.46
CA ALA A 22 4.95 5.94 2.59
C ALA A 22 5.91 5.40 3.67
N ARG A 23 7.10 5.99 3.81
CA ARG A 23 8.06 5.64 4.86
C ARG A 23 7.53 5.90 6.26
N HIS A 24 6.91 7.05 6.50
CA HIS A 24 6.36 7.39 7.82
C HIS A 24 5.09 6.60 8.17
N MET A 25 4.40 6.07 7.16
CA MET A 25 3.20 5.26 7.33
C MET A 25 3.49 3.75 7.39
N SER A 26 4.74 3.31 7.23
CA SER A 26 5.12 1.89 7.24
C SER A 26 5.82 1.50 8.54
N ALA A 27 5.64 0.24 8.94
CA ALA A 27 6.39 -0.34 10.06
C ALA A 27 7.88 -0.46 9.70
N LYS A 28 8.76 -0.40 10.72
CA LYS A 28 10.22 -0.44 10.55
C LYS A 28 10.69 -1.64 9.72
N ASP A 29 10.11 -2.81 9.95
CA ASP A 29 10.49 -4.07 9.30
C ASP A 29 9.42 -4.53 8.29
N ALA A 30 8.72 -3.57 7.67
CA ALA A 30 7.67 -3.87 6.69
C ALA A 30 8.20 -4.70 5.52
N VAL A 31 7.38 -5.63 5.03
CA VAL A 31 7.70 -6.57 3.94
C VAL A 31 6.75 -6.35 2.77
N PHE A 32 7.28 -5.92 1.62
CA PHE A 32 6.48 -5.72 0.43
C PHE A 32 6.85 -6.72 -0.66
N VAL A 33 5.85 -7.16 -1.42
CA VAL A 33 6.00 -8.10 -2.54
C VAL A 33 5.49 -7.43 -3.80
N PHE A 34 6.42 -7.19 -4.71
CA PHE A 34 6.14 -6.58 -6.00
C PHE A 34 6.24 -7.61 -7.13
N PRO A 35 5.52 -7.40 -8.25
CA PRO A 35 5.66 -8.20 -9.46
C PRO A 35 7.11 -8.27 -9.93
N TYR A 36 7.42 -9.31 -10.72
CA TYR A 36 8.71 -9.43 -11.39
C TYR A 36 9.03 -8.14 -12.20
N PRO A 37 10.27 -7.63 -12.15
CA PRO A 37 11.48 -8.24 -11.58
C PRO A 37 11.78 -7.91 -10.11
N VAL A 38 10.98 -7.08 -9.45
CA VAL A 38 11.33 -6.50 -8.14
C VAL A 38 11.37 -7.56 -7.03
N GLY A 39 10.33 -8.39 -6.93
CA GLY A 39 10.26 -9.45 -5.92
C GLY A 39 9.99 -8.91 -4.51
N ILE A 40 10.65 -9.49 -3.50
CA ILE A 40 10.40 -9.21 -2.08
C ILE A 40 11.38 -8.16 -1.57
N LEU A 41 10.86 -7.10 -0.96
CA LEU A 41 11.62 -6.03 -0.31
C LEU A 41 11.26 -5.96 1.18
N GLN A 42 12.24 -5.62 2.01
CA GLN A 42 12.04 -5.46 3.45
C GLN A 42 12.85 -4.30 4.02
N GLY A 43 12.25 -3.59 4.99
CA GLY A 43 12.93 -2.57 5.78
C GLY A 43 13.55 -1.47 4.90
N GLU A 44 14.81 -1.12 5.16
CA GLU A 44 15.49 -0.03 4.43
C GLU A 44 15.70 -0.30 2.93
N ALA A 45 15.68 -1.56 2.49
CA ALA A 45 15.78 -1.88 1.06
C ALA A 45 14.57 -1.36 0.27
N LEU A 46 13.42 -1.26 0.94
CA LEU A 46 12.17 -0.79 0.35
C LEU A 46 12.29 0.64 -0.18
N TRP A 47 12.96 1.53 0.55
CA TRP A 47 13.06 2.96 0.21
C TRP A 47 14.07 3.28 -0.88
N ARG A 48 14.87 2.29 -1.29
CA ARG A 48 15.81 2.43 -2.39
C ARG A 48 15.19 2.09 -3.74
N GLU A 49 14.01 1.47 -3.74
CA GLU A 49 13.32 1.02 -4.93
C GLU A 49 12.44 2.13 -5.51
N ALA A 50 12.64 2.45 -6.80
CA ALA A 50 11.88 3.49 -7.49
C ALA A 50 10.40 3.10 -7.62
N GLU A 51 10.11 1.80 -7.70
CA GLU A 51 8.75 1.24 -7.76
C GLU A 51 7.96 1.48 -6.46
N VAL A 52 8.63 1.69 -5.32
CA VAL A 52 7.97 2.09 -4.06
C VAL A 52 7.66 3.59 -4.05
N ALA A 53 8.44 4.37 -4.79
CA ALA A 53 8.31 5.82 -4.89
C ALA A 53 7.32 6.26 -5.98
N GLN A 54 6.50 5.36 -6.53
CA GLN A 54 5.60 5.68 -7.63
C GLN A 54 4.61 6.76 -7.20
N ARG A 55 4.71 7.92 -7.87
CA ARG A 55 3.85 9.08 -7.66
C ARG A 55 2.59 8.93 -8.50
N TRP A 56 1.72 8.02 -8.12
CA TRP A 56 0.42 7.93 -8.77
C TRP A 56 -0.34 9.24 -8.54
N ARG A 57 -0.87 9.80 -9.61
CA ARG A 57 -1.66 11.03 -9.58
C ARG A 57 -3.03 10.77 -8.96
N SER A 58 -3.61 9.62 -9.27
CA SER A 58 -4.89 9.17 -8.73
C SER A 58 -4.90 7.66 -8.61
N VAL A 59 -5.78 7.18 -7.73
CA VAL A 59 -6.03 5.76 -7.53
C VAL A 59 -7.52 5.56 -7.30
N VAL A 60 -8.09 4.55 -7.95
CA VAL A 60 -9.46 4.10 -7.70
C VAL A 60 -9.39 2.69 -7.11
N MET A 61 -9.93 2.54 -5.91
CA MET A 61 -10.02 1.24 -5.23
C MET A 61 -11.43 0.66 -5.38
N SER A 62 -11.50 -0.57 -5.87
CA SER A 62 -12.73 -1.36 -5.99
C SER A 62 -12.55 -2.73 -5.34
N GLU A 63 -13.62 -3.52 -5.25
CA GLU A 63 -13.59 -4.86 -4.61
C GLU A 63 -12.95 -4.81 -3.20
N ARG A 64 -13.29 -3.77 -2.42
CA ARG A 64 -12.68 -3.48 -1.13
C ARG A 64 -13.16 -4.46 -0.06
N HIS A 65 -12.22 -5.20 0.50
CA HIS A 65 -12.42 -6.07 1.65
C HIS A 65 -11.51 -5.64 2.79
N LEU A 66 -12.09 -5.60 4.00
CA LEU A 66 -11.37 -5.31 5.24
C LEU A 66 -11.70 -6.40 6.25
N SER A 67 -10.66 -6.94 6.88
CA SER A 67 -10.78 -7.81 8.05
C SER A 67 -9.96 -7.22 9.18
N GLN A 68 -10.56 -7.07 10.36
CA GLN A 68 -9.88 -6.56 11.54
C GLN A 68 -9.88 -7.62 12.65
N GLN A 69 -8.74 -7.81 13.28
CA GLN A 69 -8.55 -8.63 14.47
C GLN A 69 -7.63 -7.86 15.43
N ASP A 70 -8.14 -7.48 16.60
CA ASP A 70 -7.42 -6.68 17.60
C ASP A 70 -6.76 -5.43 17.00
N ASN A 71 -5.43 -5.38 17.04
CA ASN A 71 -4.59 -4.31 16.51
C ASN A 71 -4.10 -4.58 15.09
N ILE A 72 -4.70 -5.50 14.36
CA ILE A 72 -4.31 -5.86 12.98
C ILE A 72 -5.50 -5.65 12.05
N VAL A 73 -5.24 -5.03 10.91
CA VAL A 73 -6.20 -4.89 9.80
C VAL A 73 -5.59 -5.44 8.53
N ALA A 74 -6.28 -6.36 7.88
CA ALA A 74 -5.95 -6.84 6.54
C ALA A 74 -6.91 -6.23 5.51
N LEU A 75 -6.33 -5.69 4.44
CA LEU A 75 -7.03 -5.20 3.26
C LEU A 75 -6.81 -6.16 2.10
N ALA A 76 -7.84 -6.34 1.28
CA ALA A 76 -7.73 -6.85 -0.07
C ALA A 76 -8.57 -5.97 -0.99
N TYR A 77 -8.03 -5.59 -2.14
CA TYR A 77 -8.70 -4.67 -3.06
C TYR A 77 -8.15 -4.78 -4.48
N ARG A 78 -8.94 -4.32 -5.44
CA ARG A 78 -8.48 -4.01 -6.80
C ARG A 78 -8.12 -2.54 -6.89
N VAL A 79 -7.06 -2.25 -7.63
CA VAL A 79 -6.60 -0.90 -7.90
C VAL A 79 -6.61 -0.60 -9.39
N SER A 80 -6.99 0.63 -9.74
CA SER A 80 -6.74 1.25 -11.04
C SER A 80 -6.05 2.60 -10.76
N ALA A 81 -4.79 2.74 -11.18
CA ALA A 81 -3.95 3.88 -10.87
C ALA A 81 -3.46 4.60 -12.13
N GLU A 82 -3.43 5.93 -12.08
CA GLU A 82 -3.02 6.79 -13.19
C GLU A 82 -1.81 7.62 -12.79
N ARG A 83 -0.86 7.77 -13.72
CA ARG A 83 0.23 8.76 -13.66
C ARG A 83 0.53 9.25 -15.06
N ASP A 84 1.18 10.41 -15.15
CA ASP A 84 1.57 10.98 -16.44
C ASP A 84 2.48 10.01 -17.22
N ASP A 85 2.32 10.00 -18.54
CA ASP A 85 3.15 9.25 -19.49
C ASP A 85 3.20 7.72 -19.30
N ALA A 86 2.21 7.13 -18.62
CA ALA A 86 2.07 5.68 -18.46
C ALA A 86 0.63 5.21 -18.71
N PRO A 87 0.43 3.96 -19.19
CA PRO A 87 -0.88 3.32 -19.18
C PRO A 87 -1.46 3.23 -17.77
N ILE A 88 -2.79 3.07 -17.69
CA ILE A 88 -3.46 2.76 -16.43
C ILE A 88 -2.84 1.47 -15.86
N PHE A 89 -2.44 1.54 -14.61
CA PHE A 89 -1.93 0.40 -13.88
C PHE A 89 -3.06 -0.28 -13.13
N GLU A 90 -3.22 -1.58 -13.36
CA GLU A 90 -4.22 -2.39 -12.68
C GLU A 90 -3.55 -3.51 -11.87
N ALA A 91 -4.00 -3.68 -10.63
CA ALA A 91 -3.51 -4.75 -9.77
C ALA A 91 -4.56 -5.21 -8.77
N LEU A 92 -4.39 -6.45 -8.31
CA LEU A 92 -4.97 -6.94 -7.07
C LEU A 92 -3.95 -6.77 -5.96
N CYS A 93 -4.39 -6.18 -4.86
CA CYS A 93 -3.51 -5.79 -3.77
C CYS A 93 -3.99 -6.37 -2.45
N THR A 94 -3.03 -6.66 -1.57
CA THR A 94 -3.29 -6.85 -0.14
C THR A 94 -2.32 -6.02 0.67
N SER A 95 -2.83 -5.44 1.76
CA SER A 95 -2.03 -4.68 2.72
C SER A 95 -2.43 -5.08 4.12
N THR A 96 -1.46 -5.25 5.02
CA THR A 96 -1.75 -5.43 6.44
C THR A 96 -1.25 -4.23 7.22
N TYR A 97 -2.06 -3.77 8.16
CA TYR A 97 -1.75 -2.70 9.09
C TYR A 97 -1.66 -3.23 10.51
N LEU A 98 -0.68 -2.74 11.24
CA LEU A 98 -0.54 -2.92 12.68
C LEU A 98 -0.86 -1.60 13.38
N LYS A 99 -1.69 -1.64 14.42
CA LYS A 99 -1.87 -0.54 15.35
C LYS A 99 -0.75 -0.62 16.39
N ASP A 100 0.16 0.34 16.31
CA ASP A 100 1.23 0.56 17.27
C ASP A 100 0.91 1.86 18.02
N ASP A 101 0.60 1.72 19.32
CA ASP A 101 -0.07 2.74 20.12
C ASP A 101 -1.34 3.30 19.42
N ASP A 102 -1.35 4.60 19.12
CA ASP A 102 -2.44 5.30 18.43
C ASP A 102 -2.17 5.49 16.93
N LYS A 103 -1.15 4.82 16.37
CA LYS A 103 -0.76 4.93 14.97
C LYS A 103 -0.97 3.62 14.23
N TRP A 104 -1.54 3.71 13.04
CA TRP A 104 -1.62 2.60 12.11
C TRP A 104 -0.41 2.63 11.18
N LEU A 105 0.30 1.51 11.09
CA LEU A 105 1.49 1.35 10.27
C LEU A 105 1.31 0.16 9.32
N ARG A 106 1.59 0.36 8.03
CA ARG A 106 1.56 -0.73 7.05
C ARG A 106 2.72 -1.68 7.31
N LEU A 107 2.39 -2.92 7.63
CA LEU A 107 3.33 -3.99 7.94
C LEU A 107 3.66 -4.84 6.71
N THR A 108 2.66 -5.11 5.86
CA THR A 108 2.86 -5.86 4.62
C THR A 108 2.11 -5.21 3.48
N HIS A 109 2.62 -5.39 2.26
CA HIS A 109 1.92 -5.03 1.04
C HIS A 109 2.28 -6.01 -0.07
N GLN A 110 1.33 -6.43 -0.87
CA GLN A 110 1.58 -7.15 -2.11
C GLN A 110 0.72 -6.56 -3.20
N GLN A 111 1.27 -6.53 -4.42
CA GLN A 111 0.51 -6.30 -5.62
C GLN A 111 0.74 -7.42 -6.65
N THR A 112 -0.33 -7.85 -7.30
CA THR A 112 -0.32 -8.79 -8.42
C THR A 112 -0.94 -8.06 -9.61
N LEU A 113 -0.23 -7.97 -10.74
CA LEU A 113 -0.76 -7.33 -11.95
C LEU A 113 -2.12 -7.94 -12.32
N ALA A 114 -3.12 -7.09 -12.49
CA ALA A 114 -4.39 -7.46 -13.07
C ALA A 114 -4.29 -7.15 -14.56
N GLY A 115 -4.56 -8.15 -15.39
CA GLY A 115 -4.51 -8.02 -16.85
C GLY A 115 -5.72 -7.31 -17.42
#